data_AF-A0A7C9IWZ0-F1
#
_entry.id   AF-A0A7C9IWZ0-F1
#
_cell.length_a   1.000
_cell.length_b   1.000
_cell.length_c   1.000
_cell.angle_alpha   90.00
_cell.angle_beta   90.00
_cell.angle_gamma   90.00
#
_symmetry.space_group_name_H-M   'P 1'
#
loop_
_entity.id
_entity.type
_entity.pdbx_description
1 polymer ?
#
loop_
_entity_poly.entity_id
_entity_poly.type
_entity_poly.pdbx_seq_one_letter_code
_entity_poly.pdbx_strand_id
1 'polypeptide(L)' 'MESTRPHRVQLDAQPGHAIRRLHQISLGIFHQETEDLNVTPVQYAILQTVRDQPGCDQRTLAGRIALDTSTTAGVVDRLE' A
#
# COMPACT_ATOMS: atom_id res chain seq x y z
N MET A 1 -35.94 29.21 -17.52
CA MET A 1 -35.51 28.18 -16.55
C MET A 1 -34.60 27.22 -17.27
N GLU A 2 -33.30 27.47 -17.21
CA GLU A 2 -32.31 26.60 -17.84
C GLU A 2 -32.12 25.37 -16.94
N SER A 3 -32.56 24.22 -17.45
CA SER A 3 -32.47 22.95 -16.74
C SER A 3 -31.03 22.46 -16.77
N THR A 4 -30.32 22.59 -15.65
CA THR A 4 -28.97 22.03 -15.48
C THR A 4 -29.03 20.51 -15.60
N ARG A 5 -28.66 19.98 -16.77
CA ARG A 5 -28.44 18.54 -16.93
C ARG A 5 -27.25 18.12 -16.05
N PRO A 6 -27.35 17.04 -15.27
CA PRO A 6 -26.22 16.58 -14.45
C PRO A 6 -25.06 16.19 -15.36
N HIS A 7 -23.89 16.80 -15.13
CA HIS A 7 -22.66 16.46 -15.82
C HIS A 7 -22.23 15.05 -15.37
N ARG A 8 -22.30 14.07 -16.27
CA ARG A 8 -21.95 12.68 -15.95
C ARG A 8 -20.43 12.60 -15.74
N VAL A 9 -20.01 12.30 -14.51
CA VAL A 9 -18.60 12.05 -14.19
C VAL A 9 -18.15 10.78 -14.92
N GLN A 10 -17.16 10.92 -15.79
CA GLN A 10 -16.46 9.79 -16.39
C GLN A 10 -15.48 9.21 -15.37
N LEU A 11 -15.89 8.14 -14.68
CA LEU A 11 -15.12 7.54 -13.58
C LEU A 11 -13.72 7.06 -14.03
N ASP A 12 -13.62 6.47 -15.22
CA ASP A 12 -12.35 5.97 -15.74
C ASP A 12 -11.34 7.08 -16.07
N ALA A 13 -11.83 8.31 -16.28
CA ALA A 13 -11.00 9.49 -16.45
C ALA A 13 -10.60 10.15 -15.12
N GLN A 14 -11.10 9.66 -13.97
CA GLN A 14 -10.75 10.23 -12.67
C GLN A 14 -9.41 9.64 -12.17
N PRO A 15 -8.38 10.47 -11.89
CA PRO A 15 -7.07 9.98 -11.50
C PRO A 15 -7.10 9.15 -10.22
N GLY A 16 -7.92 9.54 -9.24
CA GLY A 16 -8.09 8.75 -8.00
C GLY A 16 -8.72 7.38 -8.24
N HIS A 17 -9.62 7.26 -9.21
CA HIS A 17 -10.19 5.96 -9.59
C HIS A 17 -9.13 5.08 -10.25
N ALA A 18 -8.36 5.63 -11.18
CA ALA A 18 -7.28 4.93 -11.87
C ALA A 18 -6.20 4.43 -10.89
N ILE A 19 -5.74 5.28 -9.97
CA ILE A 19 -4.75 4.92 -8.93
C ILE A 19 -5.29 3.80 -8.03
N ARG A 20 -6.54 3.92 -7.58
CA ARG A 20 -7.17 2.88 -6.75
C ARG A 20 -7.26 1.55 -7.50
N ARG A 21 -7.63 1.55 -8.78
CA ARG A 21 -7.71 0.34 -9.61
C ARG A 21 -6.33 -0.29 -9.81
N LEU A 22 -5.32 0.53 -10.09
CA LEU A 22 -3.93 0.08 -10.21
C LEU A 22 -3.45 -0.55 -8.90
N HIS A 23 -3.74 0.09 -7.76
CA HIS A 23 -3.39 -0.45 -6.45
C HIS A 23 -4.08 -1.80 -6.19
N GLN A 24 -5.38 -1.93 -6.46
CA GLN A 24 -6.12 -3.20 -6.33
C GLN A 24 -5.51 -4.32 -7.18
N ILE A 25 -5.15 -4.02 -8.44
CA ILE A 25 -4.52 -4.99 -9.35
C ILE A 25 -3.13 -5.39 -8.81
N SER A 26 -2.34 -4.41 -8.37
CA SER A 26 -1.01 -4.64 -7.78
C SER A 26 -1.07 -5.56 -6.56
N LEU A 27 -2.03 -5.32 -5.65
CA LEU A 27 -2.27 -6.21 -4.50
C LEU A 27 -2.66 -7.63 -4.92
N GLY A 28 -3.54 -7.76 -5.93
CA GLY A 28 -3.96 -9.06 -6.44
C GLY A 28 -2.79 -9.86 -7.02
N ILE A 29 -1.93 -9.22 -7.82
CA ILE A 29 -0.72 -9.84 -8.36
C ILE A 29 0.22 -10.23 -7.22
N PHE A 30 0.49 -9.34 -6.27
CA PHE A 30 1.35 -9.64 -5.13
C PHE A 30 0.87 -10.89 -4.38
N HIS A 31 -0.42 -10.93 -4.01
CA HIS A 31 -0.98 -12.07 -3.29
C HIS A 31 -0.91 -13.38 -4.06
N GLN A 32 -1.08 -13.34 -5.38
CA GLN A 32 -0.92 -14.51 -6.23
C GLN A 32 0.53 -15.03 -6.24
N GLU A 33 1.50 -14.12 -6.33
CA GLU A 33 2.93 -14.49 -6.38
C GLU A 33 3.51 -14.90 -5.02
N THR A 34 2.89 -14.46 -3.92
CA THR A 34 3.35 -14.74 -2.54
C THR A 34 2.39 -15.59 -1.74
N GLU A 35 1.49 -16.33 -2.39
CA GLU A 35 0.45 -17.13 -1.74
C GLU A 35 1.05 -18.09 -0.70
N ASP A 36 2.10 -18.81 -1.08
CA ASP A 36 2.80 -19.78 -0.23
C ASP A 36 3.54 -19.15 0.97
N LEU A 37 3.83 -17.85 0.91
CA LEU A 37 4.58 -17.14 1.94
C LEU A 37 3.68 -16.55 3.03
N ASN A 38 2.36 -16.52 2.80
CA ASN A 38 1.37 -15.93 3.72
C ASN A 38 1.80 -14.56 4.28
N VAL A 39 2.32 -13.70 3.41
CA VAL A 39 2.85 -12.38 3.77
C VAL A 39 2.00 -11.28 3.14
N THR A 40 1.82 -10.17 3.85
CA THR A 40 1.20 -8.96 3.29
C THR A 40 2.24 -8.07 2.61
N PRO A 41 1.86 -7.21 1.65
CA PRO A 41 2.80 -6.29 1.00
C PRO A 41 3.57 -5.40 1.99
N VAL A 42 2.92 -4.97 3.08
CA VAL A 42 3.57 -4.15 4.11
C VAL A 42 4.58 -4.96 4.92
N GLN A 43 4.23 -6.16 5.34
CA GLN A 43 5.18 -7.06 6.01
C GLN A 43 6.38 -7.36 5.10
N TYR A 44 6.13 -7.65 3.82
CA TYR A 44 7.19 -7.89 2.84
C TYR A 44 8.09 -6.67 2.68
N ALA A 45 7.54 -5.46 2.54
CA ALA A 45 8.31 -4.22 2.47
C ALA A 45 9.18 -4.00 3.73
N ILE A 46 8.64 -4.31 4.92
CA ILE A 46 9.39 -4.27 6.18
C ILE A 46 10.56 -5.26 6.16
N LEU A 47 10.31 -6.53 5.84
CA LEU A 47 11.34 -7.58 5.79
C LEU A 47 12.46 -7.23 4.80
N GLN A 48 12.11 -6.75 3.62
CA GLN A 48 13.08 -6.31 2.60
C GLN A 48 13.90 -5.11 3.10
N THR A 49 13.24 -4.11 3.72
CA THR A 49 13.94 -2.91 4.21
C THR A 49 14.90 -3.25 5.35
N VAL A 50 14.50 -4.09 6.29
CA VAL A 50 15.35 -4.54 7.41
C VAL A 50 16.52 -5.39 6.89
N ARG A 51 16.29 -6.26 5.90
CA ARG A 51 17.37 -7.02 5.26
C ARG A 51 18.40 -6.09 4.61
N ASP A 52 17.94 -5.08 3.88
CA ASP A 52 18.81 -4.19 3.12
C ASP A 52 19.49 -3.15 4.04
N GLN A 53 18.91 -2.85 5.20
CA GLN A 53 19.45 -1.94 6.23
C GLN A 53 19.29 -2.49 7.64
N PRO A 54 20.13 -3.45 8.04
CA PRO A 54 20.11 -4.00 9.39
C PRO A 54 20.35 -2.91 10.45
N GLY A 55 19.56 -2.94 11.52
CA GLY A 55 19.69 -2.01 12.66
C GLY A 55 19.07 -0.63 12.46
N CYS A 56 18.31 -0.38 11.38
CA CYS A 56 17.56 0.86 11.25
C CYS A 56 16.49 0.98 12.36
N ASP A 57 16.32 2.19 12.91
CA ASP A 57 15.26 2.45 13.87
C ASP A 57 13.86 2.47 13.21
N GLN A 58 12.80 2.33 14.01
CA GLN A 58 11.42 2.27 13.50
C GLN A 58 10.97 3.52 12.75
N ARG A 59 11.49 4.71 13.08
CA ARG A 59 11.14 5.95 12.39
C ARG A 59 11.77 5.97 11.00
N THR A 60 13.03 5.55 10.89
CA THR A 60 13.73 5.36 9.62
C THR A 60 13.02 4.31 8.76
N LEU A 61 12.62 3.17 9.35
CA LEU A 61 11.85 2.13 8.67
C LEU A 61 10.51 2.65 8.13
N ALA A 62 9.71 3.30 8.97
CA ALA A 62 8.41 3.84 8.62
C ALA A 62 8.50 4.86 7.45
N GLY A 63 9.49 5.75 7.51
CA GLY A 63 9.75 6.72 6.45
C GLY A 63 10.09 6.09 5.11
N ARG A 64 10.81 4.95 5.11
CA ARG A 64 11.19 4.24 3.88
C ARG A 64 10.03 3.54 3.18
N ILE A 65 9.09 3.01 3.96
CA ILE A 65 7.92 2.31 3.41
C ILE A 65 6.70 3.23 3.28
N ALA A 66 6.88 4.55 3.48
CA ALA A 66 5.84 5.57 3.42
C ALA A 66 4.64 5.29 4.35
N LEU A 67 4.91 4.80 5.56
CA LEU A 67 3.93 4.61 6.62
C LEU A 67 4.23 5.51 7.82
N ASP A 68 3.23 5.67 8.69
CA ASP A 68 3.45 6.27 10.00
C ASP A 68 4.11 5.26 10.95
N THR A 69 4.79 5.78 11.97
CA THR A 69 5.54 4.97 12.93
C THR A 69 4.64 4.03 13.73
N SER A 70 3.39 4.42 14.05
CA SER A 70 2.49 3.61 14.88
C SER A 70 1.96 2.38 14.13
N THR A 71 1.58 2.56 12.87
CA THR A 71 1.22 1.45 11.97
C THR A 71 2.42 0.53 11.74
N THR A 72 3.60 1.11 11.50
CA THR A 72 4.83 0.33 11.29
C THR A 72 5.17 -0.52 12.51
N ALA A 73 5.15 0.07 13.71
CA ALA A 73 5.41 -0.63 14.96
C ALA A 73 4.46 -1.82 15.13
N GLY A 74 3.15 -1.61 14.98
CA GLY A 74 2.18 -2.69 15.12
C GLY A 74 2.35 -3.81 14.07
N VAL A 75 2.91 -3.54 12.89
CA VAL A 75 3.24 -4.61 11.92
C VAL A 75 4.51 -5.34 12.31
N VAL A 76 5.53 -4.63 12.79
CA VAL A 76 6.76 -5.23 13.32
C VAL A 76 6.44 -6.17 14.49
N ASP A 77 5.60 -5.75 15.44
CA ASP A 77 5.20 -6.57 16.59
C ASP A 77 4.49 -7.89 16.20
N ARG A 78 3.91 -7.97 14.99
CA ARG A 78 3.28 -9.20 14.46
C ARG A 78 4.26 -10.10 13.71
N LEU A 79 5.46 -9.62 13.42
CA LEU A 79 6.53 -10.35 12.74
C LEU A 79 7.55 -10.94 13.73
N GLU A 80 7.56 -10.49 15.00
CA GLU A 80 8.30 -11.09 16.12
C GLU A 80 7.66 -12.40 16.60
#